data_AF-A0A0F8Z413-F1
#
_entry.id   AF-A0A0F8Z413-F1
#
_cell.length_a   1.000
_cell.length_b   1.000
_cell.length_c   1.000
_cell.angle_alpha   90.00
_cell.angle_beta   90.00
_cell.angle_gamma   90.00
#
_symmetry.space_group_name_H-M   'P 1'
#
loop_
_entity.id
_entity.type
_entity.pdbx_description
1 polymer ?
#
loop_
_entity_poly.entity_id
_entity_poly.type
_entity_poly.pdbx_seq_one_letter_code
_entity_poly.pdbx_strand_id
1 'polypeptide(L)'
;VVPHIEEVQLAMPFETRLNVFEVWLKYNLQVFDSEGEPIADWLMTSYGKTQSRLLTSEEDALNQATTEALRDAGVRLVIGFHRVPEIRDWLASQHTPGTLAQGDSQ
;
A
#
# COMPACT_ATOMS: atom_id res chain seq x y z
N VAL A 1 -9.54 0.34 -6.11
CA VAL A 1 -8.13 -0.07 -5.85
C VAL A 1 -8.08 -1.58 -5.77
N VAL A 2 -7.18 -2.21 -6.51
CA VAL A 2 -6.96 -3.66 -6.55
C VAL A 2 -5.49 -3.94 -6.18
N PRO A 3 -5.22 -4.64 -5.07
CA PRO A 3 -3.85 -4.95 -4.66
C PRO A 3 -3.33 -6.24 -5.30
N HIS A 4 -2.10 -6.21 -5.83
CA HIS A 4 -1.35 -7.39 -6.26
C HIS A 4 -0.05 -7.50 -5.45
N ILE A 5 0.25 -8.70 -4.96
CA ILE A 5 1.55 -8.97 -4.32
C ILE A 5 2.54 -9.30 -5.42
N GLU A 6 3.56 -8.46 -5.56
CA GLU A 6 4.69 -8.66 -6.46
C GLU A 6 5.75 -9.54 -5.82
N GLU A 7 5.98 -9.37 -4.51
CA GLU A 7 7.05 -10.06 -3.80
C GLU A 7 6.75 -10.18 -2.31
N VAL A 8 7.15 -11.32 -1.74
CA VAL A 8 7.20 -11.57 -0.30
C VAL A 8 8.63 -11.94 0.06
N GLN A 9 9.21 -11.21 1.01
CA GLN A 9 10.51 -11.57 1.59
C GLN A 9 10.34 -11.82 3.09
N LEU A 10 10.98 -12.88 3.56
CA LEU A 10 11.02 -13.28 4.96
C LEU A 10 12.48 -13.31 5.40
N ALA A 11 12.76 -12.84 6.62
CA ALA A 11 14.04 -13.07 7.27
C ALA A 11 13.83 -13.70 8.64
N MET A 12 14.40 -14.89 8.82
CA MET A 12 14.23 -15.68 10.03
C MET A 12 15.44 -15.56 10.97
N PRO A 13 15.26 -15.76 12.28
CA PRO A 13 16.35 -15.61 13.25
C PRO A 13 17.59 -16.48 12.97
N PHE A 14 17.38 -17.72 12.50
CA PHE A 14 18.48 -18.63 12.21
C PHE A 14 19.33 -18.19 11.00
N GLU A 15 18.74 -17.41 10.09
CA GLU A 15 19.41 -16.88 8.89
C GLU A 15 20.16 -15.59 9.19
N THR A 16 19.50 -14.67 9.92
CA THR A 16 20.01 -13.32 10.20
C THR A 16 20.95 -13.26 11.39
N ARG A 17 20.93 -14.27 12.27
CA ARG A 17 21.56 -14.28 13.60
C ARG A 17 21.03 -13.17 14.52
N LEU A 18 19.91 -12.55 14.15
CA LEU A 18 19.17 -11.60 14.97
C LEU A 18 17.95 -12.32 15.54
N ASN A 19 17.58 -12.05 16.79
CA ASN A 19 16.43 -12.71 17.43
C ASN A 19 15.09 -12.05 17.02
N VAL A 20 14.89 -11.88 15.71
CA VAL A 20 13.76 -11.17 15.11
C VAL A 20 13.29 -11.87 13.85
N PHE A 21 11.98 -11.85 13.64
CA PHE A 21 11.33 -12.19 12.39
C PHE A 21 11.01 -10.90 11.67
N GLU A 22 11.27 -10.88 10.37
CA GLU A 22 10.99 -9.73 9.52
C GLU A 22 10.23 -10.18 8.28
N VAL A 23 9.23 -9.38 7.90
CA VAL A 23 8.37 -9.62 6.73
C VAL A 23 8.34 -8.34 5.90
N TRP A 24 8.65 -8.47 4.61
CA TRP A 24 8.44 -7.41 3.62
C TRP A 24 7.43 -7.87 2.58
N LEU A 25 6.47 -7.00 2.28
CA LEU A 25 5.47 -7.22 1.25
C LEU A 25 5.58 -6.09 0.23
N LYS A 26 5.84 -6.44 -1.02
CA LYS A 26 5.83 -5.52 -2.15
C LYS A 26 4.51 -5.67 -2.89
N TYR A 27 3.77 -4.59 -2.98
CA TYR A 27 2.50 -4.50 -3.70
C TYR A 27 2.66 -3.68 -4.97
N ASN A 28 1.94 -4.08 -6.01
CA ASN A 28 1.45 -3.17 -7.04
C ASN A 28 -0.03 -2.88 -6.75
N LEU A 29 -0.34 -1.64 -6.39
CA LEU A 29 -1.70 -1.18 -6.15
C LEU A 29 -2.24 -0.54 -7.43
N GLN A 30 -3.15 -1.24 -8.09
CA GLN A 30 -3.84 -0.72 -9.27
C GLN A 30 -5.03 0.12 -8.85
N VAL A 31 -5.07 1.36 -9.31
CA VAL A 31 -6.10 2.35 -8.98
C VAL A 31 -6.92 2.62 -10.23
N PHE A 32 -8.24 2.58 -10.07
CA PHE A 32 -9.21 2.81 -11.12
C PHE A 32 -10.22 3.84 -10.64
N ASP A 33 -10.83 4.58 -11.56
CA ASP A 33 -11.96 5.45 -11.27
C ASP A 33 -13.28 4.66 -11.13
N SER A 34 -14.40 5.37 -11.08
CA SER A 34 -15.73 4.76 -10.98
C SER A 34 -16.21 4.05 -12.25
N GLU A 35 -15.65 4.38 -13.41
CA GLU A 35 -15.98 3.76 -14.70
C GLU A 35 -15.06 2.56 -15.00
N GLY A 36 -14.01 2.38 -14.18
CA GLY A 36 -13.03 1.31 -14.33
C GLY A 36 -11.83 1.72 -15.19
N GLU A 37 -11.66 3.01 -15.49
CA GLU A 37 -10.49 3.49 -16.20
C GLU A 37 -9.27 3.53 -15.27
N PRO A 38 -8.09 3.08 -15.72
CA PRO A 38 -6.89 3.05 -14.89
C PRO A 38 -6.40 4.47 -14.58
N ILE A 39 -6.16 4.75 -13.30
CA ILE A 39 -5.59 6.01 -12.81
C ILE A 39 -4.09 5.86 -12.56
N ALA A 40 -3.66 4.79 -11.86
CA ALA A 40 -2.28 4.62 -11.43
C ALA A 40 -1.94 3.15 -11.12
N ASP A 41 -0.67 2.80 -11.32
CA ASP A 41 -0.02 1.60 -10.77
C ASP A 41 0.98 2.05 -9.69
N TRP A 42 0.60 1.89 -8.41
CA TRP A 42 1.42 2.35 -7.29
C TRP A 42 2.20 1.19 -6.66
N LEU A 43 3.51 1.16 -6.91
CA LEU A 43 4.45 0.26 -6.24
C LEU A 43 4.68 0.70 -4.78
N MET A 44 4.31 -0.16 -3.84
CA MET A 44 4.39 0.10 -2.41
C MET A 44 5.02 -1.08 -1.68
N THR A 45 6.03 -0.82 -0.85
CA THR A 45 6.60 -1.82 0.07
C THR A 45 6.15 -1.54 1.49
N SER A 46 5.79 -2.59 2.22
CA SER A 46 5.45 -2.54 3.65
C SER A 46 6.31 -3.53 4.44
N TYR A 47 6.48 -3.25 5.72
CA TYR A 47 7.40 -3.99 6.60
C TYR A 47 6.82 -4.22 7.99
N GLY A 48 7.10 -5.40 8.56
CA GLY A 48 6.77 -5.74 9.94
C GLY A 48 7.86 -6.56 10.60
N LYS A 49 7.96 -6.44 11.94
CA LYS A 49 9.06 -7.05 12.69
C LYS A 49 8.64 -7.46 14.09
N THR A 50 8.91 -8.71 14.44
CA THR A 50 8.62 -9.21 15.78
C THR A 50 9.84 -9.89 16.39
N GLN A 51 10.07 -9.67 17.69
CA GLN A 51 11.15 -10.36 18.40
C GLN A 51 10.74 -11.80 18.72
N SER A 52 11.63 -12.76 18.50
CA SER A 52 11.35 -14.18 18.78
C SER A 52 11.03 -14.46 20.25
N ARG A 53 11.63 -13.67 21.15
CA ARG A 53 11.52 -13.86 22.62
C ARG A 53 10.17 -13.45 23.20
N LEU A 54 9.36 -12.71 22.44
CA LEU A 54 8.08 -12.19 22.90
C LEU A 54 6.96 -13.23 22.81
N LEU A 55 7.16 -14.35 22.11
CA LEU A 55 6.11 -15.27 21.74
C LEU A 55 6.51 -16.73 21.98
N THR A 56 5.50 -17.58 22.13
CA THR A 56 5.65 -18.99 22.53
C THR A 56 6.20 -19.86 21.39
N SER A 57 5.99 -19.48 20.13
CA SER A 57 6.44 -20.22 18.95
C SER A 57 6.98 -19.32 17.84
N GLU A 58 7.78 -19.90 16.94
CA GLU A 58 8.26 -19.22 15.73
C GLU A 58 7.12 -18.85 14.78
N GLU A 59 6.09 -19.69 14.70
CA GLU A 59 4.89 -19.44 13.91
C GLU A 59 4.13 -18.20 14.41
N ASP A 60 3.94 -18.09 15.74
CA ASP A 60 3.31 -16.90 16.33
C ASP A 60 4.11 -15.64 16.01
N ALA A 61 5.44 -15.71 16.08
CA ALA A 61 6.31 -14.58 15.79
C ALA A 61 6.28 -14.15 14.32
N LEU A 62 6.24 -15.10 13.40
CA LEU A 62 6.06 -14.83 11.98
C LEU A 62 4.67 -14.23 11.68
N ASN A 63 3.62 -14.76 12.29
CA ASN A 63 2.25 -14.24 12.16
C ASN A 63 2.13 -12.80 12.68
N GLN A 64 2.77 -12.51 13.81
CA GLN A 64 2.83 -11.16 14.36
C GLN A 64 3.60 -10.21 13.45
N ALA A 65 4.76 -10.61 12.91
CA ALA A 65 5.53 -9.79 11.98
C ALA A 65 4.75 -9.53 10.68
N THR A 66 4.01 -10.53 10.19
CA THR A 66 3.11 -10.40 9.03
C THR A 66 1.98 -9.41 9.32
N THR A 67 1.35 -9.51 10.50
CA THR A 67 0.28 -8.59 10.93
C THR A 67 0.78 -7.15 11.00
N GLU A 68 2.02 -6.95 11.46
CA GLU A 68 2.66 -5.64 11.46
C GLU A 68 2.95 -5.12 10.05
N ALA A 69 3.41 -5.97 9.13
CA ALA A 69 3.62 -5.59 7.73
C ALA A 69 2.30 -5.16 7.06
N LEU A 70 1.22 -5.90 7.30
CA LEU A 70 -0.12 -5.55 6.81
C LEU A 70 -0.63 -4.23 7.42
N ARG A 71 -0.35 -3.99 8.71
CA ARG A 71 -0.68 -2.71 9.35
C ARG A 71 0.08 -1.55 8.72
N ASP A 72 1.38 -1.72 8.48
CA ASP A 72 2.20 -0.71 7.79
C ASP A 72 1.69 -0.44 6.38
N ALA A 73 1.29 -1.47 5.63
CA ALA A 73 0.63 -1.31 4.32
C ALA A 73 -0.63 -0.44 4.42
N GLY A 74 -1.47 -0.67 5.43
CA GLY A 74 -2.67 0.14 5.68
C GLY A 74 -2.34 1.60 6.00
N VAL A 75 -1.34 1.85 6.86
CA VAL A 75 -0.88 3.22 7.16
C VAL A 75 -0.40 3.91 5.89
N ARG A 76 0.46 3.24 5.11
CA ARG A 76 1.00 3.76 3.85
C ARG A 76 -0.11 4.12 2.87
N LEU A 77 -1.10 3.24 2.71
CA LEU A 77 -2.27 3.51 1.87
C LEU A 77 -2.95 4.83 2.31
N VAL A 78 -3.31 4.96 3.59
CA VAL A 78 -4.03 6.14 4.09
C VAL A 78 -3.22 7.43 3.93
N ILE A 79 -1.93 7.44 4.26
CA ILE A 79 -1.11 8.67 4.25
C ILE A 79 -0.50 8.99 2.88
N GLY A 80 -0.33 7.97 2.04
CA GLY A 80 0.44 8.01 0.80
C GLY A 80 -0.42 8.11 -0.46
N PHE A 81 -1.68 7.67 -0.42
CA PHE A 81 -2.53 7.59 -1.61
C PHE A 81 -2.63 8.93 -2.36
N HIS A 82 -2.93 10.02 -1.66
CA HIS A 82 -3.04 11.36 -2.23
C HIS A 82 -1.69 11.98 -2.65
N ARG A 83 -0.58 11.33 -2.31
CA ARG A 83 0.78 11.77 -2.65
C ARG A 83 1.30 11.14 -3.93
N VAL A 84 0.63 10.10 -4.43
CA VAL A 84 0.92 9.51 -5.75
C VAL A 84 0.56 10.57 -6.81
N PRO A 85 1.51 11.03 -7.65
CA PRO A 85 1.28 12.12 -8.59
C PRO A 85 0.06 11.91 -9.49
N GLU A 86 -0.08 10.71 -10.06
CA GLU A 86 -1.16 10.33 -10.96
C GLU A 86 -2.54 10.42 -10.27
N ILE A 87 -2.62 9.93 -9.03
CA ILE A 87 -3.85 9.99 -8.21
C ILE A 87 -4.17 11.43 -7.83
N ARG A 88 -3.16 12.21 -7.42
CA ARG A 88 -3.32 13.62 -7.05
C ARG A 88 -3.81 14.44 -8.23
N ASP A 89 -3.21 14.24 -9.40
CA ASP A 89 -3.52 14.99 -10.60
C ASP A 89 -4.93 14.64 -11.10
N TRP A 90 -5.32 13.36 -11.02
CA TRP A 90 -6.70 12.92 -11.25
C TRP A 90 -7.69 13.56 -10.27
N LEU A 91 -7.41 13.55 -8.97
CA LEU A 91 -8.29 14.21 -7.98
C LEU A 91 -8.46 15.71 -8.28
N ALA A 92 -7.38 16.39 -8.72
CA ALA A 92 -7.44 17.80 -9.09
C ALA A 92 -8.30 18.06 -10.34
N SER A 93 -8.27 17.17 -11.35
CA SER A 93 -9.11 17.30 -12.54
C SER A 93 -10.59 17.14 -12.23
N GLN A 94 -10.95 16.24 -11.29
CA GLN A 94 -12.34 16.05 -10.83
C GLN A 94 -12.91 17.29 -10.11
N HIS A 95 -12.05 18.13 -9.54
CA HIS A 95 -12.45 19.34 -8.83
C HIS A 95 -12.63 20.58 -9.72
N THR A 96 -12.43 20.47 -11.04
CA THR A 96 -12.81 21.55 -11.96
C THR A 96 -14.32 21.52 -12.13
N PRO A 97 -15.10 22.44 -11.52
CA PRO A 97 -16.53 22.51 -11.80
C PRO A 97 -16.65 22.84 -13.29
N GLY A 98 -17.48 22.11 -14.02
CA GLY A 98 -17.70 22.35 -15.45
C GLY A 98 -17.90 23.84 -15.70
N THR A 99 -16.91 24.48 -16.33
CA THR A 99 -17.04 25.83 -16.85
C THR A 99 -18.25 25.78 -17.77
N LEU A 100 -19.30 26.48 -17.34
CA LEU A 100 -20.58 26.59 -18.01
C LEU A 100 -20.34 26.89 -19.49
N ALA A 101 -20.55 25.87 -20.32
CA ALA A 101 -20.91 26.05 -21.72
C ALA A 101 -22.31 26.67 -21.74
N GLN A 102 -22.41 27.95 -21.41
CA GLN A 102 -23.55 28.77 -21.75
C GLN A 102 -23.20 29.50 -23.04
N GLY A 103 -23.77 29.00 -24.13
CA GLY A 103 -23.76 29.69 -25.39
C GLY A 103 -24.56 30.96 -25.26
N ASP A 104 -23.88 32.10 -25.35
CA ASP A 104 -24.51 33.35 -25.72
C ASP A 104 -24.58 33.40 -27.24
N SER A 105 -25.65 32.81 -27.77
CA SER A 105 -26.24 33.21 -29.04
C SER A 105 -27.50 34.02 -28.68
N GLN A 106 -27.40 35.35 -28.68
CA GLN A 106 -28.39 36.30 -29.23
C GLN A 106 -27.75 37.68 -29.38
#